data_AF-A0A847B6U1-F1
#
_entry.id   AF-A0A847B6U1-F1
#
_cell.length_a   1.000
_cell.length_b   1.000
_cell.length_c   1.000
_cell.angle_alpha   90.00
_cell.angle_beta   90.00
_cell.angle_gamma   90.00
#
_symmetry.space_group_name_H-M   'P 1'
#
loop_
_entity.id
_entity.type
_entity.pdbx_description
1 polymer ?
#
loop_
_entity_poly.entity_id
_entity_poly.type
_entity_poly.pdbx_seq_one_letter_code
_entity_poly.pdbx_strand_id
1 'polypeptide(L)'
;MKKITEQHDAVLVIESLNNKKAIKDVRFSLSTKVADALSSGKLVFGVGNTDCGAINFLSRHNCAVIVTSTEQIVEVFDSIKDGIIDLSQLARNANSILKIKFDKEANYSLFEKVVKKTADNGGKQ
;
A
#
# COMPACT_ATOMS: atom_id res chain seq x y z
N MET A 1 1.74 4.00 -17.11
CA MET A 1 2.32 3.00 -16.20
C MET A 1 2.15 1.55 -16.69
N LYS A 2 0.97 1.09 -17.11
CA LYS A 2 0.72 -0.30 -17.56
C LYS A 2 1.80 -0.92 -18.47
N LYS A 3 2.25 -0.21 -19.52
CA LYS A 3 3.29 -0.69 -20.46
C LYS A 3 4.71 -0.82 -19.86
N ILE A 4 5.05 -0.02 -18.84
CA ILE A 4 6.39 -0.05 -18.22
C ILE A 4 6.44 -1.17 -17.17
N THR A 5 5.35 -1.41 -16.45
CA THR A 5 5.27 -2.44 -15.41
C THR A 5 5.30 -3.87 -15.95
N GLU A 6 4.93 -4.14 -17.20
CA GLU A 6 4.94 -5.50 -17.76
C GLU A 6 6.34 -6.12 -17.84
N GLN A 7 7.38 -5.29 -18.04
CA GLN A 7 8.77 -5.72 -18.23
C GLN A 7 9.59 -5.80 -16.94
N HIS A 8 9.01 -5.58 -15.77
CA HIS A 8 9.75 -5.50 -14.50
C HIS A 8 9.30 -6.61 -13.54
N ASP A 9 10.23 -7.11 -12.74
CA ASP A 9 9.97 -8.17 -11.76
C ASP A 9 9.39 -7.63 -10.45
N ALA A 10 9.72 -6.37 -10.13
CA ALA A 10 9.30 -5.71 -8.91
C ALA A 10 9.06 -4.20 -9.09
N VAL A 11 8.30 -3.61 -8.16
CA VAL A 11 7.99 -2.18 -8.07
C VAL A 11 8.39 -1.66 -6.69
N LEU A 12 9.05 -0.51 -6.64
CA LEU A 12 9.42 0.15 -5.39
C LEU A 12 8.46 1.31 -5.09
N VAL A 13 7.92 1.31 -3.88
CA VAL A 13 7.20 2.43 -3.28
C VAL A 13 8.11 3.03 -2.21
N ILE A 14 8.74 4.16 -2.53
CA ILE A 14 9.72 4.81 -1.67
C ILE A 14 9.09 6.01 -0.98
N GLU A 15 9.21 6.06 0.34
CA GLU A 15 8.86 7.17 1.20
C GLU A 15 10.07 7.53 2.08
N SER A 16 9.99 8.67 2.80
CA SER A 16 11.11 9.08 3.65
C SER A 16 11.33 8.11 4.82
N LEU A 17 12.59 7.77 5.07
CA LEU A 17 13.02 6.97 6.23
C LEU A 17 13.14 7.84 7.50
N ASN A 18 13.78 9.01 7.37
CA ASN A 18 14.26 9.79 8.52
C ASN A 18 13.79 11.27 8.56
N ASN A 19 13.24 11.81 7.46
CA ASN A 19 12.82 13.22 7.44
C ASN A 19 11.47 13.38 8.13
N LYS A 20 11.51 13.78 9.41
CA LYS A 20 10.31 13.96 10.26
C LYS A 20 9.23 14.85 9.63
N LYS A 21 9.62 15.93 8.93
CA LYS A 21 8.67 16.81 8.27
C LYS A 21 7.98 16.09 7.12
N ALA A 22 8.75 15.47 6.23
CA ALA A 22 8.20 14.71 5.11
C ALA A 22 7.28 13.57 5.58
N ILE A 23 7.69 12.82 6.61
CA ILE A 23 6.90 11.75 7.22
C ILE A 23 5.56 12.29 7.75
N LYS A 24 5.59 13.42 8.48
CA LYS A 24 4.38 14.06 9.01
C LYS A 24 3.43 14.48 7.89
N ASP A 25 3.95 15.04 6.82
CA ASP A 25 3.15 15.56 5.69
C ASP A 25 2.43 14.42 4.94
N VAL A 26 2.97 13.19 4.95
CA VAL A 26 2.41 12.04 4.21
C VAL A 26 1.79 10.95 5.12
N ARG A 27 1.73 11.18 6.44
CA ARG A 27 1.27 10.17 7.42
C ARG A 27 -0.12 9.61 7.14
N PHE A 28 -1.04 10.46 6.69
CA PHE A 28 -2.40 10.08 6.35
C PHE A 28 -2.66 10.01 4.84
N SER A 29 -1.61 10.18 4.04
CA SER A 29 -1.69 10.20 2.59
C SER A 29 -1.50 8.79 2.05
N LEU A 30 -2.59 8.18 1.63
CA LEU A 30 -2.55 7.01 0.76
C LEU A 30 -2.51 7.50 -0.69
N SER A 31 -1.32 7.82 -1.19
CA SER A 31 -1.19 8.28 -2.57
C SER A 31 -1.52 7.16 -3.57
N THR A 32 -1.83 7.54 -4.81
CA THR A 32 -2.14 6.57 -5.90
C THR A 32 -1.00 5.59 -6.17
N LYS A 33 0.24 5.91 -5.73
CA LYS A 33 1.41 5.04 -5.85
C LYS A 33 1.17 3.62 -5.33
N VAL A 34 0.44 3.48 -4.20
CA VAL A 34 0.14 2.16 -3.63
C VAL A 34 -0.83 1.38 -4.51
N ALA A 35 -1.90 2.03 -4.96
CA ALA A 35 -2.90 1.43 -5.83
C ALA A 35 -2.27 0.97 -7.15
N ASP A 36 -1.45 1.83 -7.76
CA ASP A 36 -0.78 1.57 -9.03
C ASP A 36 0.27 0.46 -8.89
N ALA A 37 1.05 0.47 -7.80
CA ALA A 37 2.06 -0.55 -7.53
C ALA A 37 1.42 -1.93 -7.35
N LEU A 38 0.37 -2.03 -6.52
CA LEU A 38 -0.34 -3.30 -6.34
C LEU A 38 -1.01 -3.75 -7.65
N SER A 39 -1.65 -2.83 -8.38
CA SER A 39 -2.36 -3.14 -9.64
C SER A 39 -1.44 -3.62 -10.76
N SER A 40 -0.12 -3.43 -10.62
CA SER A 40 0.87 -4.00 -11.55
C SER A 40 0.93 -5.52 -11.51
N GLY A 41 0.44 -6.15 -10.42
CA GLY A 41 0.58 -7.59 -10.19
C GLY A 41 2.02 -8.06 -9.95
N LYS A 42 2.97 -7.13 -9.83
CA LYS A 42 4.39 -7.40 -9.56
C LYS A 42 4.66 -7.40 -8.05
N LEU A 43 5.81 -7.93 -7.67
CA LEU A 43 6.26 -7.87 -6.28
C LEU A 43 6.48 -6.40 -5.88
N VAL A 44 5.92 -6.00 -4.74
CA VAL A 44 6.06 -4.62 -4.24
C VAL A 44 7.05 -4.58 -3.09
N PHE A 45 7.98 -3.64 -3.14
CA PHE A 45 8.86 -3.26 -2.04
C PHE A 45 8.44 -1.89 -1.51
N GLY A 46 7.98 -1.82 -0.26
CA GLY A 46 7.76 -0.58 0.46
C GLY A 46 9.02 -0.19 1.22
N VAL A 47 9.68 0.89 0.82
CA VAL A 47 10.89 1.40 1.48
C VAL A 47 10.57 2.74 2.12
N GLY A 48 10.64 2.82 3.45
CA GLY A 48 10.35 4.07 4.15
C GLY A 48 9.91 3.86 5.60
N ASN A 49 9.68 4.96 6.30
CA ASN A 49 9.18 4.90 7.67
C ASN A 49 7.74 4.37 7.72
N THR A 50 7.42 3.51 8.68
CA THR A 50 6.06 2.96 8.89
C THR A 50 5.03 4.00 9.33
N ASP A 51 5.47 5.20 9.72
CA ASP A 51 4.60 6.36 9.94
C ASP A 51 4.12 7.01 8.64
N CYS A 52 4.75 6.74 7.49
CA CYS A 52 4.25 7.20 6.20
C CYS A 52 3.01 6.39 5.80
N GLY A 53 1.95 7.05 5.32
CA GLY A 53 0.66 6.40 5.06
C GLY A 53 0.76 5.22 4.08
N ALA A 54 1.58 5.36 3.03
CA ALA A 54 1.81 4.30 2.04
C ALA A 54 2.50 3.06 2.64
N ILE A 55 3.59 3.26 3.39
CA ILE A 55 4.34 2.16 4.02
C ILE A 55 3.50 1.51 5.12
N ASN A 56 2.80 2.31 5.92
CA ASN A 56 1.87 1.83 6.95
C ASN A 56 0.82 0.90 6.35
N PHE A 57 0.19 1.31 5.24
CA PHE A 57 -0.84 0.53 4.57
C PHE A 57 -0.30 -0.81 4.06
N LEU A 58 0.83 -0.78 3.33
CA LEU A 58 1.45 -1.97 2.76
C LEU A 58 1.85 -2.97 3.86
N SER A 59 2.43 -2.47 4.95
CA SER A 59 2.82 -3.28 6.11
C SER A 59 1.62 -3.89 6.83
N ARG A 60 0.58 -3.10 7.14
CA ARG A 60 -0.61 -3.57 7.86
C ARG A 60 -1.42 -4.60 7.10
N HIS A 61 -1.37 -4.56 5.77
CA HIS A 61 -2.06 -5.52 4.92
C HIS A 61 -1.17 -6.69 4.46
N ASN A 62 0.10 -6.73 4.90
CA ASN A 62 1.08 -7.76 4.55
C ASN A 62 1.07 -8.09 3.04
N CYS A 63 1.10 -7.06 2.21
CA CYS A 63 0.96 -7.19 0.75
C CYS A 63 2.19 -6.71 -0.03
N ALA A 64 3.29 -6.44 0.67
CA ALA A 64 4.57 -6.04 0.10
C ALA A 64 5.69 -6.45 1.04
N VAL A 65 6.91 -6.50 0.51
CA VAL A 65 8.13 -6.57 1.31
C VAL A 65 8.40 -5.18 1.88
N ILE A 66 8.65 -5.08 3.20
CA ILE A 66 8.81 -3.79 3.88
C ILE A 66 10.25 -3.63 4.36
N VAL A 67 10.83 -2.47 4.04
CA VAL A 67 12.18 -2.07 4.43
C VAL A 67 12.09 -0.71 5.12
N THR A 68 12.46 -0.66 6.40
CA THR A 68 12.34 0.57 7.22
C THR A 68 13.67 1.23 7.52
N SER A 69 14.78 0.64 7.08
CA SER A 69 16.11 1.23 7.13
C SER A 69 16.97 0.68 5.99
N THR A 70 18.07 1.36 5.69
CA THR A 70 19.01 0.93 4.64
C THR A 70 19.71 -0.39 4.99
N GLU A 71 19.92 -0.65 6.27
CA GLU A 71 20.62 -1.83 6.79
C GLU A 71 19.76 -3.10 6.63
N GLN A 72 18.43 -2.96 6.77
CA GLN A 72 17.48 -4.06 6.58
C GLN A 72 17.41 -4.58 5.14
N ILE A 73 17.94 -3.84 4.15
CA ILE A 73 17.86 -4.24 2.74
C ILE A 73 18.52 -5.63 2.58
N VAL A 74 19.73 -5.80 3.10
CA VAL A 74 20.48 -7.06 2.97
C VAL A 74 19.73 -8.20 3.66
N GLU A 75 19.30 -7.98 4.90
CA GLU A 75 18.56 -8.96 5.70
C GLU A 75 17.28 -9.45 5.01
N VAL A 76 16.56 -8.53 4.36
CA VAL A 76 15.35 -8.84 3.60
C VAL A 76 15.66 -9.70 2.38
N PHE A 77 16.72 -9.38 1.63
CA PHE A 77 17.11 -10.18 0.46
C PHE A 77 17.60 -11.57 0.86
N ASP A 78 18.35 -11.69 1.95
CA ASP A 78 18.74 -12.99 2.51
C ASP A 78 17.51 -13.78 2.96
N SER A 79 16.54 -13.13 3.62
CA SER A 79 15.28 -13.76 4.02
C SER A 79 14.43 -14.22 2.82
N ILE A 80 14.47 -13.49 1.70
CA ILE A 80 13.81 -13.92 0.45
C ILE A 80 14.53 -15.15 -0.12
N LYS A 81 15.86 -15.11 -0.21
CA LYS A 81 16.68 -16.19 -0.75
C LYS A 81 16.52 -17.48 0.05
N ASP A 82 16.45 -17.36 1.37
CA ASP A 82 16.29 -18.49 2.30
C ASP A 82 14.83 -18.98 2.39
N GLY A 83 13.91 -18.35 1.64
CA GLY A 83 12.49 -18.74 1.60
C GLY A 83 11.71 -18.41 2.87
N ILE A 84 12.27 -17.58 3.75
CA ILE A 84 11.62 -17.11 4.99
C ILE A 84 10.45 -16.19 4.64
N ILE A 85 10.60 -15.37 3.61
CA ILE A 85 9.52 -14.50 3.11
C ILE A 85 8.74 -15.21 2.00
N ASP A 86 7.48 -15.55 2.28
CA ASP A 86 6.56 -16.11 1.29
C ASP A 86 6.04 -15.03 0.33
N LEU A 87 6.75 -14.85 -0.78
CA LEU A 87 6.38 -13.92 -1.85
C LEU A 87 5.02 -14.24 -2.48
N SER A 88 4.63 -15.52 -2.52
CA SER A 88 3.34 -15.93 -3.08
C SER A 88 2.19 -15.50 -2.17
N GLN A 89 2.38 -15.58 -0.85
CA GLN A 89 1.41 -15.06 0.12
C GLN A 89 1.27 -13.54 0.02
N LEU A 90 2.38 -12.81 -0.11
CA LEU A 90 2.34 -11.35 -0.32
C LEU A 90 1.54 -10.99 -1.58
N ALA A 91 1.78 -11.70 -2.69
CA ALA A 91 1.04 -11.50 -3.93
C ALA A 91 -0.46 -11.82 -3.79
N ARG A 92 -0.83 -12.87 -3.05
CA ARG A 92 -2.25 -13.18 -2.75
C ARG A 92 -2.90 -12.06 -1.94
N ASN A 93 -2.22 -11.55 -0.92
CA ASN A 93 -2.71 -10.46 -0.08
C ASN A 93 -2.88 -9.17 -0.89
N ALA A 94 -1.92 -8.83 -1.76
CA ALA A 94 -2.00 -7.70 -2.69
C ALA A 94 -3.25 -7.77 -3.58
N ASN A 95 -3.50 -8.94 -4.18
CA ASN A 95 -4.68 -9.14 -5.02
C ASN A 95 -6.00 -9.05 -4.24
N SER A 96 -6.03 -9.56 -3.01
CA SER A 96 -7.22 -9.47 -2.15
C SER A 96 -7.52 -8.02 -1.77
N ILE A 97 -6.52 -7.28 -1.30
CA ILE A 97 -6.73 -5.89 -0.85
C ILE A 97 -7.08 -4.96 -2.00
N LEU A 98 -6.56 -5.20 -3.21
CA LEU A 98 -6.96 -4.48 -4.42
C LEU A 98 -8.46 -4.54 -4.66
N LYS A 99 -9.02 -5.75 -4.64
CA LYS A 99 -10.45 -5.98 -4.86
C LYS A 99 -11.33 -5.37 -3.76
N ILE A 100 -10.83 -5.27 -2.54
CA ILE A 100 -11.61 -4.75 -1.41
C ILE A 100 -11.55 -3.22 -1.31
N LYS A 101 -10.37 -2.63 -1.53
CA LYS A 101 -10.12 -1.21 -1.24
C LYS A 101 -10.11 -0.31 -2.47
N PHE A 102 -9.80 -0.85 -3.63
CA PHE A 102 -9.68 -0.09 -4.88
C PHE A 102 -10.75 -0.47 -5.90
N ASP A 103 -11.78 -1.20 -5.48
CA ASP A 103 -12.97 -1.43 -6.30
C ASP A 103 -13.85 -0.18 -6.36
N LYS A 104 -14.13 0.27 -7.58
CA LYS A 104 -14.84 1.51 -7.84
C LYS A 104 -16.28 1.44 -7.33
N GLU A 105 -16.99 0.35 -7.63
CA GLU A 105 -18.40 0.17 -7.27
C GLU A 105 -18.58 0.10 -5.74
N ALA A 106 -17.72 -0.64 -5.06
CA ALA A 106 -17.70 -0.72 -3.60
C ALA A 106 -17.46 0.65 -2.96
N ASN A 107 -16.51 1.43 -3.50
CA ASN A 107 -16.21 2.77 -3.00
C ASN A 107 -17.35 3.77 -3.25
N TYR A 108 -18.02 3.72 -4.41
CA TYR A 108 -19.22 4.52 -4.68
C TYR A 108 -20.36 4.16 -3.73
N SER A 109 -20.62 2.88 -3.52
CA SER A 109 -21.66 2.42 -2.58
C SER A 109 -21.39 2.90 -1.14
N LEU A 110 -20.13 2.85 -0.71
CA LEU A 110 -19.73 3.36 0.61
C LEU A 110 -19.95 4.88 0.71
N PHE A 111 -19.55 5.62 -0.33
CA PHE A 111 -19.76 7.07 -0.39
C PHE A 111 -21.24 7.43 -0.30
N GLU A 112 -22.10 6.79 -1.09
CA GLU A 112 -23.55 7.01 -1.03
C GLU A 112 -24.13 6.75 0.37
N LYS A 113 -23.69 5.68 1.05
CA LYS A 113 -24.12 5.37 2.42
C LYS A 113 -23.74 6.47 3.41
N VAL A 114 -22.52 7.00 3.30
CA VAL A 114 -22.05 8.10 4.17
C VAL A 114 -22.85 9.37 3.91
N VAL A 115 -23.10 9.72 2.64
CA VAL A 115 -23.89 10.89 2.26
C VAL A 115 -25.33 10.77 2.77
N LYS A 116 -26.01 9.64 2.52
CA LYS A 116 -27.37 9.38 3.01
C LYS A 116 -27.46 9.47 4.53
N LYS A 117 -26.55 8.79 5.25
CA LYS A 117 -26.50 8.85 6.71
C LYS A 117 -26.31 10.26 7.25
N THR A 118 -25.56 11.10 6.55
CA THR A 118 -25.34 12.50 6.97
C THR A 118 -26.55 13.36 6.68
N ALA A 119 -27.18 13.19 5.51
CA ALA A 119 -28.40 13.89 5.14
C ALA A 119 -29.57 13.55 6.09
N ASP A 120 -29.73 12.27 6.45
CA ASP A 120 -30.80 11.81 7.35
C ASP A 120 -30.62 12.30 8.80
N ASN A 121 -29.37 12.53 9.23
CA ASN A 121 -29.07 13.08 10.56
C ASN A 121 -29.07 14.62 10.58
N GLY A 122 -28.88 15.28 9.43
CA GLY A 122 -28.94 16.73 9.30
C GLY A 122 -30.37 17.29 9.22
N GLY A 123 -31.37 16.45 8.95
CA GLY A 123 -32.80 16.82 8.94
C GLY A 123 -33.49 16.77 10.32
N LYS A 124 -32.75 16.44 11.38
CA LYS A 124 -33.21 16.48 12.78
C LYS A 124 -32.48 17.58 13.55
N GLN A 125 -32.72 18.83 13.18
CA GLN A 125 -32.46 20.02 14.02
C GLN A 125 -33.67 20.94 13.96
#